data_AF-A0A927J3T6-F1
#
_entry.id   AF-A0A927J3T6-F1
#
_cell.length_a   1.000
_cell.length_b   1.000
_cell.length_c   1.000
_cell.angle_alpha   90.00
_cell.angle_beta   90.00
_cell.angle_gamma   90.00
#
_symmetry.space_group_name_H-M   'P 1'
#
loop_
_entity.id
_entity.type
_entity.pdbx_description
1 polymer ?
#
loop_
_entity_poly.entity_id
_entity_poly.type
_entity_poly.pdbx_seq_one_letter_code
_entity_poly.pdbx_strand_id
1 'polypeptide(L)'
;MEAQEIKEKALALSHSSETSSELFSLLEELEAIELENFLQKDDYVKNIDHSIRQLCVSSIYDSERLAELIATMRVFLVKGLDESNMKAVLSFLSINCYLNIELNKLMPSHITQEQIDNNSSLIVRLLSTIKVETRIEGKSYFEENLLAKHLDGLKTENLNDVYDFVEALERGGKGFHFNYLLENLIYFLYELDYSKFIEVLNSLPNTQYIVFYLQSFDIDGLLRLSDDAKIDNKWVNFEIVRNISEKENNIDLELYSMQIKSLLERIYETDKGFFRQVIKYLHRSNILSLGLGLFLSSLPENSIKAILDDFIDLNTNNFFIDQRTQILDIFKEKSSVENFKLFVEIVYLKWKLYFENQYREQELYLLDFLLTDYANYVVAYYYYQPVEVIEDQMQYFLNNIMNIDSIWCKDISKMKTNIVLNLSHFYLLSFAYKANSISSKKIEELYTKIKNDEILKQRFFQIKDGSAYWQKMDSNIL
;
A
#
# COMPACT_ATOMS: atom_id res chain seq x y z
N MET A 1 33.56 -12.07 -15.00
CA MET A 1 33.49 -12.20 -13.54
C MET A 1 32.43 -11.23 -13.10
N GLU A 2 31.31 -11.74 -12.62
CA GLU A 2 30.20 -10.90 -12.18
C GLU A 2 30.66 -10.06 -10.98
N ALA A 3 30.16 -8.83 -10.82
CA ALA A 3 30.62 -7.91 -9.76
C ALA A 3 30.51 -8.53 -8.35
N GLN A 4 29.60 -9.49 -8.16
CA GLN A 4 29.45 -10.26 -6.93
C GLN A 4 30.64 -11.19 -6.65
N GLU A 5 31.14 -11.91 -7.66
CA GLU A 5 32.30 -12.80 -7.52
C GLU A 5 33.57 -12.02 -7.14
N ILE A 6 33.72 -10.79 -7.68
CA ILE A 6 34.82 -9.88 -7.32
C ILE A 6 34.72 -9.46 -5.85
N LYS A 7 33.52 -9.09 -5.37
CA LYS A 7 33.29 -8.72 -3.97
C LYS A 7 33.59 -9.87 -3.01
N GLU A 8 33.15 -11.09 -3.34
CA GLU A 8 33.42 -12.27 -2.50
C GLU A 8 34.91 -12.59 -2.43
N LYS A 9 35.62 -12.50 -3.55
CA LYS A 9 37.08 -12.66 -3.59
C LYS A 9 37.79 -11.57 -2.78
N ALA A 10 37.37 -10.31 -2.93
CA ALA A 10 37.93 -9.18 -2.20
C ALA A 10 37.69 -9.30 -0.69
N LEU A 11 36.51 -9.76 -0.26
CA LEU A 11 36.20 -10.04 1.14
C LEU A 11 37.18 -11.06 1.74
N ALA A 12 37.44 -12.16 1.01
CA ALA A 12 38.41 -13.16 1.46
C ALA A 12 39.83 -12.60 1.58
N LEU A 13 40.27 -11.81 0.59
CA LEU A 13 41.60 -11.19 0.57
C LEU A 13 41.78 -10.12 1.66
N SER A 14 40.72 -9.38 2.00
CA SER A 14 40.76 -8.25 2.94
C SER A 14 41.28 -8.60 4.34
N HIS A 15 41.22 -9.88 4.73
CA HIS A 15 41.79 -10.36 6.00
C HIS A 15 43.32 -10.31 6.04
N SER A 16 43.96 -10.27 4.87
CA SER A 16 45.41 -10.26 4.69
C SER A 16 45.94 -9.04 3.94
N SER A 17 45.03 -8.22 3.38
CA SER A 17 45.39 -6.99 2.66
C SER A 17 45.83 -5.88 3.60
N GLU A 18 46.71 -5.02 3.13
CA GLU A 18 47.05 -3.76 3.79
C GLU A 18 45.87 -2.77 3.70
N THR A 19 45.84 -1.78 4.58
CA THR A 19 44.86 -0.69 4.52
C THR A 19 45.23 0.28 3.41
N SER A 20 44.23 0.74 2.66
CA SER A 20 44.37 1.82 1.67
C SER A 20 44.74 3.13 2.37
N SER A 21 45.96 3.60 2.17
CA SER A 21 46.45 4.85 2.75
C SER A 21 45.66 6.08 2.28
N GLU A 22 45.24 6.08 1.02
CA GLU A 22 44.42 7.14 0.42
C GLU A 22 43.04 7.23 1.09
N LEU A 23 42.36 6.09 1.25
CA LEU A 23 41.07 6.05 1.93
C LEU A 23 41.23 6.39 3.41
N PHE A 24 42.24 5.84 4.09
CA PHE A 24 42.47 6.07 5.51
C PHE A 24 42.63 7.56 5.83
N SER A 25 43.41 8.30 5.02
CA SER A 25 43.58 9.75 5.16
C SER A 25 42.26 10.51 5.04
N LEU A 26 41.40 10.15 4.08
CA LEU A 26 40.09 10.80 3.90
C LEU A 26 39.16 10.56 5.09
N LEU A 27 39.21 9.37 5.70
CA LEU A 27 38.39 9.04 6.86
C LEU A 27 38.88 9.70 8.15
N GLU A 28 40.20 9.87 8.32
CA GLU A 28 40.75 10.65 9.42
C GLU A 28 40.33 12.13 9.33
N GLU A 29 40.28 12.69 8.12
CA GLU A 29 39.72 14.02 7.90
C GLU A 29 38.25 14.11 8.34
N LEU A 30 37.43 13.09 8.04
CA LEU A 30 36.04 13.04 8.51
C LEU A 30 35.92 12.92 10.04
N GLU A 31 36.77 12.11 10.69
CA GLU A 31 36.76 11.96 12.16
C GLU A 31 37.19 13.25 12.89
N ALA A 32 37.96 14.13 12.25
CA ALA A 32 38.35 15.42 12.81
C ALA A 32 37.17 16.42 12.87
N ILE A 33 36.14 16.24 12.05
CA ILE A 33 34.97 17.13 11.96
C ILE A 33 34.03 16.88 13.15
N GLU A 34 33.43 17.94 13.70
CA GLU A 34 32.38 17.80 14.73
C GLU A 34 31.20 16.96 14.21
N LEU A 35 30.61 16.16 15.09
CA LEU A 35 29.63 15.14 14.71
C LEU A 35 28.42 15.75 14.00
N GLU A 36 27.95 16.90 14.49
CA GLU A 36 26.82 17.64 13.91
C GLU A 36 27.13 18.13 12.48
N ASN A 37 28.36 18.59 12.23
CA ASN A 37 28.79 19.09 10.92
C ASN A 37 28.98 17.95 9.92
N PHE A 38 29.47 16.79 10.38
CA PHE A 38 29.56 15.57 9.56
C PHE A 38 28.16 15.18 9.04
N LEU A 39 27.13 15.25 9.89
CA LEU A 39 25.76 14.91 9.49
C LEU A 39 25.08 15.95 8.61
N GLN A 40 25.50 17.23 8.63
CA GLN A 40 24.91 18.30 7.83
C GLN A 40 25.41 18.34 6.38
N LYS A 41 26.49 17.60 6.04
CA LYS A 41 27.13 17.59 4.71
C LYS A 41 27.34 18.99 4.13
N ASP A 42 28.13 19.81 4.81
CA ASP A 42 28.65 21.04 4.21
C ASP A 42 29.49 20.73 2.94
N ASP A 43 29.88 21.76 2.20
CA ASP A 43 30.61 21.56 0.94
C ASP A 43 31.96 20.84 1.13
N TYR A 44 32.57 20.93 2.32
CA TYR A 44 33.81 20.22 2.62
C TYR A 44 33.56 18.71 2.81
N VAL A 45 32.57 18.33 3.63
CA VAL A 45 32.15 16.93 3.81
C VAL A 45 31.71 16.31 2.49
N LYS A 46 30.98 17.06 1.65
CA LYS A 46 30.57 16.60 0.31
C LYS A 46 31.76 16.31 -0.61
N ASN A 47 32.82 17.10 -0.54
CA ASN A 47 34.02 16.87 -1.34
C ASN A 47 34.75 15.59 -0.89
N ILE A 48 34.84 15.34 0.41
CA ILE A 48 35.42 14.09 0.93
C ILE A 48 34.57 12.89 0.51
N ASP A 49 33.25 12.96 0.67
CA ASP A 49 32.30 11.92 0.23
C ASP A 49 32.42 11.63 -1.27
N HIS A 50 32.61 12.67 -2.11
CA HIS A 50 32.85 12.51 -3.54
C HIS A 50 34.14 11.73 -3.83
N SER A 51 35.23 12.03 -3.13
CA SER A 51 36.50 11.31 -3.27
C SER A 51 36.37 9.85 -2.84
N ILE A 52 35.69 9.58 -1.71
CA ILE A 52 35.40 8.21 -1.26
C ILE A 52 34.58 7.45 -2.32
N ARG A 53 33.56 8.09 -2.89
CA ARG A 53 32.76 7.50 -3.96
C ARG A 53 33.61 7.15 -5.18
N GLN A 54 34.48 8.05 -5.63
CA GLN A 54 35.37 7.78 -6.77
C GLN A 54 36.31 6.60 -6.50
N LEU A 55 36.85 6.50 -5.28
CA LEU A 55 37.66 5.36 -4.85
C LEU A 55 36.88 4.05 -4.89
N CYS A 56 35.68 4.02 -4.32
CA CYS A 56 34.84 2.84 -4.32
C CYS A 56 34.49 2.40 -5.75
N VAL A 57 34.01 3.33 -6.58
CA VAL A 57 33.58 3.04 -7.96
C VAL A 57 34.74 2.55 -8.83
N SER A 58 35.91 3.19 -8.72
CA SER A 58 37.09 2.78 -9.51
C SER A 58 37.66 1.42 -9.10
N SER A 59 37.32 0.93 -7.91
CA SER A 59 37.81 -0.34 -7.36
C SER A 59 36.85 -1.51 -7.58
N ILE A 60 35.63 -1.31 -8.10
CA ILE A 60 34.61 -2.36 -8.27
C ILE A 60 35.08 -3.54 -9.14
N TYR A 61 36.01 -3.30 -10.06
CA TYR A 61 36.54 -4.31 -10.99
C TYR A 61 37.91 -4.86 -10.60
N ASP A 62 38.47 -4.43 -9.46
CA ASP A 62 39.79 -4.81 -8.98
C ASP A 62 39.66 -5.44 -7.59
N SER A 63 39.79 -6.76 -7.51
CA SER A 63 39.63 -7.50 -6.25
C SER A 63 40.68 -7.14 -5.20
N GLU A 64 41.89 -6.74 -5.60
CA GLU A 64 42.97 -6.41 -4.67
C GLU A 64 42.73 -5.01 -4.07
N ARG A 65 42.48 -4.02 -4.94
CA ARG A 65 42.15 -2.66 -4.50
C ARG A 65 40.87 -2.63 -3.66
N LEU A 66 39.85 -3.38 -4.05
CA LEU A 66 38.63 -3.52 -3.27
C LEU A 66 38.88 -4.18 -1.91
N ALA A 67 39.79 -5.16 -1.83
CA ALA A 67 40.17 -5.79 -0.57
C ALA A 67 40.85 -4.81 0.39
N GLU A 68 41.71 -3.92 -0.11
CA GLU A 68 42.32 -2.84 0.68
C GLU A 68 41.28 -1.85 1.23
N LEU A 69 40.29 -1.47 0.41
CA LEU A 69 39.18 -0.62 0.86
C LEU A 69 38.36 -1.31 1.95
N ILE A 70 38.04 -2.60 1.78
CA ILE A 70 37.31 -3.39 2.77
C ILE A 70 38.13 -3.53 4.06
N ALA A 71 39.44 -3.78 3.96
CA ALA A 71 40.33 -3.86 5.12
C ALA A 71 40.34 -2.54 5.91
N THR A 72 40.43 -1.41 5.20
CA THR A 72 40.35 -0.07 5.78
C THR A 72 39.01 0.18 6.47
N MET A 73 37.90 -0.08 5.77
CA MET A 73 36.55 0.06 6.29
C MET A 73 36.34 -0.77 7.58
N ARG A 74 36.89 -1.98 7.64
CA ARG A 74 36.83 -2.85 8.83
C ARG A 74 37.55 -2.26 10.04
N VAL A 75 38.67 -1.56 9.85
CA VAL A 75 39.37 -0.87 10.96
C VAL A 75 38.43 0.13 11.64
N PHE A 76 37.70 0.93 10.86
CA PHE A 76 36.75 1.90 11.40
C PHE A 76 35.51 1.23 12.02
N LEU A 77 35.04 0.10 11.48
CA LEU A 77 33.97 -0.67 12.11
C LEU A 77 34.40 -1.22 13.48
N VAL A 78 35.58 -1.84 13.56
CA VAL A 78 36.14 -2.37 14.81
C VAL A 78 36.32 -1.25 15.83
N LYS A 79 36.96 -0.14 15.44
CA LYS A 79 37.13 1.05 16.29
C LYS A 79 35.78 1.58 16.78
N GLY A 80 34.81 1.71 15.88
CA GLY A 80 33.47 2.17 16.19
C GLY A 80 32.78 1.31 17.24
N LEU A 81 32.79 -0.02 17.03
CA LEU A 81 32.11 -0.95 17.92
C LEU A 81 32.87 -1.17 19.25
N ASP A 82 34.20 -1.31 19.22
CA ASP A 82 34.99 -1.60 20.42
C ASP A 82 35.11 -0.40 21.35
N GLU A 83 35.31 0.80 20.79
CA GLU A 83 35.50 2.04 21.56
C GLU A 83 34.19 2.84 21.70
N SER A 84 33.07 2.35 21.15
CA SER A 84 31.81 3.09 21.08
C SER A 84 31.95 4.46 20.40
N ASN A 85 32.79 4.53 19.37
CA ASN A 85 33.13 5.76 18.66
C ASN A 85 32.19 6.00 17.47
N MET A 86 31.22 6.88 17.64
CA MET A 86 30.22 7.18 16.60
C MET A 86 30.81 7.82 15.34
N LYS A 87 31.91 8.57 15.43
CA LYS A 87 32.56 9.11 14.22
C LYS A 87 33.17 7.99 13.39
N ALA A 88 33.79 7.01 14.03
CA ALA A 88 34.30 5.82 13.36
C ALA A 88 33.17 5.00 12.71
N VAL A 89 32.01 4.86 13.37
CA VAL A 89 30.81 4.24 12.79
C VAL A 89 30.33 5.01 11.55
N LEU A 90 30.26 6.34 11.62
CA LEU A 90 29.88 7.15 10.45
C LEU A 90 30.91 7.06 9.32
N SER A 91 32.20 7.02 9.62
CA SER A 91 33.27 6.81 8.64
C SER A 91 33.16 5.44 7.96
N PHE A 92 32.86 4.39 8.73
CA PHE A 92 32.53 3.07 8.21
C PHE A 92 31.34 3.12 7.23
N LEU A 93 30.22 3.73 7.66
CA LEU A 93 29.01 3.83 6.84
C LEU A 93 29.21 4.68 5.58
N SER A 94 30.06 5.71 5.63
CA SER A 94 30.40 6.54 4.47
C SER A 94 31.05 5.75 3.33
N ILE A 95 31.58 4.57 3.61
CA ILE A 95 32.13 3.65 2.62
C ILE A 95 31.14 2.55 2.31
N ASN A 96 30.60 1.89 3.33
CA ASN A 96 29.77 0.70 3.13
C ASN A 96 28.49 1.02 2.35
N CYS A 97 28.03 2.27 2.38
CA CYS A 97 26.91 2.71 1.56
C CYS A 97 27.17 2.59 0.04
N TYR A 98 28.43 2.69 -0.41
CA TYR A 98 28.83 2.48 -1.80
C TYR A 98 29.17 1.02 -2.12
N LEU A 99 29.76 0.30 -1.15
CA LEU A 99 30.15 -1.10 -1.35
C LEU A 99 28.98 -2.08 -1.17
N ASN A 100 27.98 -1.69 -0.39
CA ASN A 100 26.79 -2.46 -0.02
C ASN A 100 27.14 -3.90 0.39
N ILE A 101 28.01 -4.04 1.40
CA ILE A 101 28.41 -5.34 1.95
C ILE A 101 27.56 -5.60 3.20
N GLU A 102 26.98 -6.80 3.27
CA GLU A 102 26.19 -7.25 4.43
C GLU A 102 27.01 -7.15 5.72
N LEU A 103 26.40 -6.60 6.78
CA LEU A 103 27.10 -6.31 8.03
C LEU A 103 27.67 -7.58 8.66
N ASN A 104 26.92 -8.69 8.65
CA ASN A 104 27.34 -10.01 9.17
C ASN A 104 28.68 -10.51 8.57
N LYS A 105 29.03 -10.13 7.33
CA LYS A 105 30.31 -10.48 6.65
C LYS A 105 31.48 -9.59 7.11
N LEU A 106 31.19 -8.52 7.82
CA LEU A 106 32.14 -7.52 8.31
C LEU A 106 32.26 -7.53 9.83
N MET A 107 31.27 -8.08 10.54
CA MET A 107 31.23 -8.09 12.00
C MET A 107 32.49 -8.77 12.59
N PRO A 108 33.17 -8.10 13.54
CA PRO A 108 34.28 -8.72 14.26
C PRO A 108 33.78 -9.88 15.12
N SER A 109 34.50 -11.00 15.11
CA SER A 109 34.10 -12.21 15.85
C SER A 109 34.19 -12.06 17.38
N HIS A 110 34.92 -11.06 17.87
CA HIS A 110 35.13 -10.80 19.30
C HIS A 110 34.12 -9.82 19.91
N ILE A 111 33.18 -9.28 19.12
CA ILE A 111 32.24 -8.29 19.63
C ILE A 111 31.31 -8.89 20.69
N THR A 112 31.13 -8.17 21.79
CA THR A 112 30.27 -8.58 22.91
C THR A 112 28.89 -7.94 22.82
N GLN A 113 27.89 -8.56 23.46
CA GLN A 113 26.55 -7.99 23.55
C GLN A 113 26.54 -6.63 24.25
N GLU A 114 27.37 -6.43 25.28
CA GLU A 114 27.49 -5.14 25.96
C GLU A 114 27.95 -4.02 25.00
N GLN A 115 28.91 -4.32 24.13
CA GLN A 115 29.35 -3.37 23.10
C GLN A 115 28.24 -3.09 22.08
N ILE A 116 27.48 -4.12 21.66
CA ILE A 116 26.30 -3.94 20.80
C ILE A 116 25.29 -3.00 21.47
N ASP A 117 24.87 -3.30 22.70
CA ASP A 117 23.88 -2.51 23.45
C ASP A 117 24.32 -1.05 23.63
N ASN A 118 25.61 -0.83 23.94
CA ASN A 118 26.19 0.51 24.08
C ASN A 118 26.17 1.27 22.75
N ASN A 119 26.62 0.66 21.66
CA ASN A 119 26.62 1.29 20.34
C ASN A 119 25.20 1.61 19.87
N SER A 120 24.28 0.66 19.98
CA SER A 120 22.87 0.85 19.64
C SER A 120 22.26 2.02 20.42
N SER A 121 22.53 2.12 21.72
CA SER A 121 22.06 3.22 22.55
C SER A 121 22.63 4.58 22.12
N LEU A 122 23.91 4.63 21.72
CA LEU A 122 24.54 5.85 21.21
C LEU A 122 23.97 6.26 19.85
N ILE A 123 23.72 5.30 18.96
CA ILE A 123 23.09 5.54 17.66
C ILE A 123 21.68 6.10 17.86
N VAL A 124 20.87 5.49 18.73
CA VAL A 124 19.53 5.99 19.07
C VAL A 124 19.59 7.41 19.61
N ARG A 125 20.53 7.69 20.53
CA ARG A 125 20.73 9.04 21.05
C ARG A 125 21.07 10.02 19.94
N LEU A 126 21.98 9.66 19.03
CA LEU A 126 22.35 10.50 17.88
C LEU A 126 21.14 10.77 16.98
N LEU A 127 20.41 9.73 16.57
CA LEU A 127 19.22 9.86 15.73
C LEU A 127 18.14 10.74 16.39
N SER A 128 17.97 10.68 17.71
CA SER A 128 17.02 11.51 18.45
C SER A 128 17.34 13.01 18.44
N THR A 129 18.61 13.39 18.17
CA THR A 129 19.00 14.81 18.05
C THR A 129 18.63 15.43 16.70
N ILE A 130 18.33 14.58 15.71
CA ILE A 130 18.03 15.01 14.35
C ILE A 130 16.61 15.54 14.29
N LYS A 131 16.49 16.82 13.97
CA LYS A 131 15.18 17.44 13.75
C LYS A 131 14.68 17.10 12.36
N VAL A 132 13.76 16.15 12.30
CA VAL A 132 13.06 15.75 11.07
C VAL A 132 11.98 16.77 10.66
N GLU A 133 11.68 17.74 11.53
CA GLU A 133 10.72 18.81 11.25
C GLU A 133 11.04 19.55 9.95
N THR A 134 10.17 19.41 8.96
CA THR A 134 10.28 20.12 7.69
C THR A 134 10.12 21.62 7.89
N ARG A 135 11.24 22.35 7.85
CA ARG A 135 11.22 23.80 7.72
C ARG A 135 10.96 24.14 6.26
N ILE A 136 9.69 24.40 5.95
CA ILE A 136 9.31 24.99 4.66
C ILE A 136 9.75 26.47 4.70
N GLU A 137 10.97 26.75 4.25
CA GLU A 137 11.48 28.11 4.11
C GLU A 137 10.90 28.77 2.85
N GLY A 138 10.28 29.95 3.00
CA GLY A 138 9.73 30.74 1.89
C GLY A 138 8.33 30.31 1.42
N LYS A 139 7.40 30.10 2.35
CA LYS A 139 6.12 29.41 2.11
C LYS A 139 5.23 30.08 1.07
N SER A 140 4.69 29.26 0.17
CA SER A 140 3.45 29.58 -0.52
C SER A 140 2.25 29.34 0.41
N TYR A 141 1.15 30.08 0.23
CA TYR A 141 -0.10 29.91 1.00
C TYR A 141 -0.59 28.45 1.02
N PHE A 142 -0.32 27.69 -0.04
CA PHE A 142 -0.71 26.29 -0.16
C PHE A 142 0.03 25.36 0.82
N GLU A 143 1.35 25.52 0.96
CA GLU A 143 2.18 24.72 1.86
C GLU A 143 1.87 25.01 3.34
N GLU A 144 1.54 26.26 3.67
CA GLU A 144 1.05 26.63 5.02
C GLU A 144 -0.24 25.90 5.39
N ASN A 145 -1.17 25.84 4.44
CA ASN A 145 -2.45 25.18 4.65
C ASN A 145 -2.27 23.67 4.81
N LEU A 146 -1.42 23.04 3.99
CA LEU A 146 -1.11 21.61 4.14
C LEU A 146 -0.45 21.29 5.47
N LEU A 147 0.52 22.08 5.93
CA LEU A 147 1.14 21.88 7.24
C LEU A 147 0.13 22.07 8.39
N ALA A 148 -0.75 23.08 8.28
CA ALA A 148 -1.80 23.29 9.27
C ALA A 148 -2.77 22.10 9.36
N LYS A 149 -3.21 21.58 8.20
CA LYS A 149 -4.02 20.36 8.11
C LYS A 149 -3.31 19.15 8.67
N HIS A 150 -2.03 18.95 8.38
CA HIS A 150 -1.23 17.87 8.93
C HIS A 150 -1.18 17.91 10.46
N LEU A 151 -0.92 19.09 11.05
CA LEU A 151 -0.89 19.27 12.50
C LEU A 151 -2.25 19.06 13.16
N ASP A 152 -3.34 19.42 12.48
CA ASP A 152 -4.71 19.14 12.94
C ASP A 152 -5.06 17.65 12.79
N GLY A 153 -4.65 17.03 11.68
CA GLY A 153 -4.78 15.61 11.39
C GLY A 153 -4.07 14.74 12.42
N LEU A 154 -2.88 15.13 12.88
CA LEU A 154 -2.18 14.45 13.98
C LEU A 154 -2.97 14.49 15.31
N LYS A 155 -3.71 15.57 15.57
CA LYS A 155 -4.54 15.72 16.78
C LYS A 155 -5.87 15.00 16.69
N THR A 156 -6.46 14.99 15.50
CA THR A 156 -7.75 14.38 15.19
C THR A 156 -7.63 12.93 14.74
N GLU A 157 -6.39 12.44 14.61
CA GLU A 157 -6.03 11.13 14.06
C GLU A 157 -6.63 10.88 12.66
N ASN A 158 -6.69 11.92 11.83
CA ASN A 158 -7.13 11.83 10.44
C ASN A 158 -5.94 11.46 9.53
N LEU A 159 -5.96 10.24 9.01
CA LEU A 159 -4.90 9.67 8.18
C LEU A 159 -4.70 10.48 6.89
N ASN A 160 -5.78 10.86 6.20
CA ASN A 160 -5.69 11.61 4.94
C ASN A 160 -5.03 12.97 5.16
N ASP A 161 -5.46 13.73 6.19
CA ASP A 161 -4.90 15.05 6.47
C ASP A 161 -3.40 14.97 6.86
N VAL A 162 -3.01 13.90 7.54
CA VAL A 162 -1.61 13.66 7.91
C VAL A 162 -0.76 13.32 6.68
N TYR A 163 -1.24 12.42 5.83
CA TYR A 163 -0.45 11.86 4.73
C TYR A 163 -0.52 12.65 3.42
N ASP A 164 -1.56 13.46 3.19
CA ASP A 164 -1.59 14.43 2.08
C ASP A 164 -0.36 15.36 2.14
N PHE A 165 0.07 15.73 3.35
CA PHE A 165 1.29 16.51 3.55
C PHE A 165 2.56 15.70 3.31
N VAL A 166 2.63 14.46 3.79
CA VAL A 166 3.76 13.55 3.56
C VAL A 166 3.99 13.34 2.06
N GLU A 167 2.94 12.99 1.32
CA GLU A 167 3.01 12.82 -0.12
C GLU A 167 3.39 14.12 -0.85
N ALA A 168 2.87 15.26 -0.40
CA ALA A 168 3.23 16.56 -0.99
C ALA A 168 4.72 16.86 -0.81
N LEU A 169 5.31 16.51 0.33
CA LEU A 169 6.75 16.61 0.56
C LEU A 169 7.50 15.70 -0.40
N GLU A 170 7.18 14.40 -0.42
CA GLU A 170 7.83 13.41 -1.29
C GLU A 170 7.79 13.81 -2.78
N ARG A 171 6.66 14.32 -3.27
CA ARG A 171 6.48 14.77 -4.67
C ARG A 171 7.16 16.10 -4.99
N GLY A 172 7.28 17.01 -4.03
CA GLY A 172 7.76 18.38 -4.24
C GLY A 172 9.23 18.51 -4.61
N GLY A 173 9.98 17.42 -4.75
CA GLY A 173 11.40 17.42 -5.10
C GLY A 173 12.32 17.98 -4.02
N LYS A 174 11.77 18.58 -2.96
CA LYS A 174 12.40 18.91 -1.67
C LYS A 174 11.86 18.01 -0.56
N GLY A 175 11.61 16.73 -0.86
CA GLY A 175 10.97 15.82 0.09
C GLY A 175 11.76 15.61 1.36
N PHE A 176 11.47 14.52 2.04
CA PHE A 176 12.30 13.98 3.10
C PHE A 176 13.68 13.55 2.55
N HIS A 177 14.46 14.50 2.03
CA HIS A 177 15.84 14.34 1.60
C HIS A 177 16.70 14.30 2.84
N PHE A 178 16.58 13.20 3.57
CA PHE A 178 17.50 12.93 4.64
C PHE A 178 18.85 12.63 4.05
N ASN A 179 19.88 12.97 4.81
CA ASN A 179 21.23 12.61 4.44
C ASN A 179 21.29 11.09 4.30
N TYR A 180 21.67 10.59 3.12
CA TYR A 180 21.83 9.16 2.83
C TYR A 180 22.65 8.42 3.89
N LEU A 181 23.59 9.10 4.54
CA LEU A 181 24.36 8.55 5.67
C LEU A 181 23.48 8.21 6.88
N LEU A 182 22.44 9.01 7.15
CA LEU A 182 21.48 8.77 8.22
C LEU A 182 20.58 7.58 7.93
N GLU A 183 20.16 7.41 6.69
CA GLU A 183 19.38 6.23 6.27
C GLU A 183 20.22 4.96 6.46
N ASN A 184 21.51 5.00 6.10
CA ASN A 184 22.45 3.91 6.35
C ASN A 184 22.70 3.69 7.85
N LEU A 185 22.68 4.74 8.68
CA LEU A 185 22.79 4.62 10.13
C LEU A 185 21.56 3.93 10.75
N ILE A 186 20.37 4.23 10.24
CA ILE A 186 19.12 3.56 10.63
C ILE A 186 19.17 2.08 10.24
N TYR A 187 19.56 1.79 9.00
CA TYR A 187 19.72 0.40 8.54
C TYR A 187 20.79 -0.36 9.32
N PHE A 188 21.89 0.31 9.68
CA PHE A 188 22.93 -0.24 10.53
C PHE A 188 22.41 -0.59 11.93
N LEU A 189 21.58 0.27 12.55
CA LEU A 189 20.92 -0.05 13.82
C LEU A 189 20.01 -1.28 13.69
N TYR A 190 19.25 -1.37 12.60
CA TYR A 190 18.37 -2.51 12.30
C TYR A 190 19.15 -3.84 12.19
N GLU A 191 20.33 -3.83 11.56
CA GLU A 191 21.20 -5.01 11.44
C GLU A 191 21.99 -5.31 12.72
N LEU A 192 22.47 -4.28 13.42
CA LEU A 192 23.30 -4.41 14.62
C LEU A 192 22.50 -4.90 15.83
N ASP A 193 21.34 -4.29 16.08
CA ASP A 193 20.45 -4.61 17.20
C ASP A 193 19.00 -4.39 16.81
N TYR A 194 18.46 -5.42 16.17
CA TYR A 194 17.09 -5.46 15.73
C TYR A 194 16.09 -5.23 16.88
N SER A 195 16.36 -5.74 18.09
CA SER A 195 15.44 -5.57 19.22
C SER A 195 15.35 -4.10 19.65
N LYS A 196 16.49 -3.41 19.70
CA LYS A 196 16.53 -1.97 20.00
C LYS A 196 15.91 -1.14 18.88
N PHE A 197 16.10 -1.53 17.62
CA PHE A 197 15.43 -0.90 16.49
C PHE A 197 13.90 -0.94 16.61
N ILE A 198 13.33 -2.09 16.96
CA ILE A 198 11.88 -2.25 17.17
C ILE A 198 11.39 -1.38 18.35
N GLU A 199 12.14 -1.34 19.47
CA GLU A 199 11.82 -0.45 20.60
C GLU A 199 11.72 1.01 20.16
N VAL A 200 12.67 1.45 19.31
CA VAL A 200 12.70 2.81 18.77
C VAL A 200 11.48 3.06 17.89
N LEU A 201 11.19 2.18 16.93
CA LEU A 201 10.03 2.32 16.04
C LEU A 201 8.73 2.53 16.82
N ASN A 202 8.49 1.72 17.85
CA ASN A 202 7.29 1.85 18.66
C ASN A 202 7.21 3.19 19.41
N SER A 203 8.36 3.74 19.79
CA SER A 203 8.46 5.01 20.53
C SER A 203 8.44 6.28 19.65
N LEU A 204 8.42 6.16 18.32
CA LEU A 204 8.53 7.32 17.43
C LEU A 204 7.36 8.30 17.62
N PRO A 205 7.64 9.61 17.75
CA PRO A 205 6.68 10.59 18.27
C PRO A 205 5.66 11.09 17.24
N ASN A 206 5.97 11.03 15.94
CA ASN A 206 5.08 11.46 14.87
C ASN A 206 5.39 10.73 13.54
N THR A 207 4.48 10.87 12.57
CA THR A 207 4.55 10.18 11.27
C THR A 207 5.74 10.59 10.42
N GLN A 208 6.28 11.80 10.56
CA GLN A 208 7.46 12.23 9.80
C GLN A 208 8.71 11.44 10.19
N TYR A 209 8.89 11.17 11.49
CA TYR A 209 9.97 10.27 11.95
C TYR A 209 9.74 8.83 11.51
N ILE A 210 8.48 8.37 11.47
CA ILE A 210 8.16 7.01 11.01
C ILE A 210 8.51 6.85 9.52
N VAL A 211 8.11 7.80 8.67
CA VAL A 211 8.47 7.83 7.25
C VAL A 211 10.00 7.87 7.10
N PHE A 212 10.69 8.73 7.84
CA PHE A 212 12.15 8.78 7.83
C PHE A 212 12.81 7.42 8.11
N TYR A 213 12.34 6.71 9.13
CA TYR A 213 12.90 5.43 9.51
C TYR A 213 12.64 4.33 8.47
N LEU A 214 11.53 4.41 7.73
CA LEU A 214 11.07 3.30 6.89
C LEU A 214 11.23 3.52 5.38
N GLN A 215 11.38 4.77 4.91
CA GLN A 215 11.35 5.11 3.48
C GLN A 215 12.39 4.34 2.64
N SER A 216 13.58 4.10 3.20
CA SER A 216 14.72 3.53 2.47
C SER A 216 14.83 2.01 2.60
N PHE A 217 13.94 1.37 3.37
CA PHE A 217 13.95 -0.09 3.49
C PHE A 217 13.55 -0.73 2.16
N ASP A 218 14.28 -1.77 1.76
CA ASP A 218 13.89 -2.63 0.66
C ASP A 218 12.70 -3.52 1.04
N ILE A 219 12.23 -4.33 0.09
CA ILE A 219 11.07 -5.19 0.34
C ILE A 219 11.39 -6.24 1.42
N ASP A 220 12.57 -6.83 1.41
CA ASP A 220 12.95 -7.88 2.36
C ASP A 220 13.00 -7.37 3.80
N GLY A 221 13.54 -6.16 3.99
CA GLY A 221 13.52 -5.49 5.28
C GLY A 221 12.09 -5.15 5.74
N LEU A 222 11.24 -4.62 4.85
CA LEU A 222 9.83 -4.35 5.17
C LEU A 222 9.06 -5.62 5.56
N LEU A 223 9.34 -6.74 4.90
CA LEU A 223 8.72 -8.03 5.21
C LEU A 223 9.14 -8.55 6.58
N ARG A 224 10.43 -8.47 6.91
CA ARG A 224 10.91 -8.84 8.25
C ARG A 224 10.22 -8.01 9.35
N LEU A 225 10.01 -6.71 9.11
CA LEU A 225 9.26 -5.86 10.04
C LEU A 225 7.77 -6.24 10.12
N SER A 226 7.16 -6.61 8.98
CA SER A 226 5.76 -7.01 8.94
C SER A 226 5.46 -8.31 9.70
N ASP A 227 6.45 -9.18 9.85
CA ASP A 227 6.34 -10.44 10.61
C ASP A 227 6.59 -10.25 12.12
N ASP A 228 7.16 -9.12 12.55
CA ASP A 228 7.49 -8.89 13.95
C ASP A 228 6.31 -8.35 14.74
N ALA A 229 5.63 -9.24 15.47
CA ALA A 229 4.49 -8.93 16.32
C ALA A 229 4.76 -7.92 17.44
N LYS A 230 6.02 -7.59 17.77
CA LYS A 230 6.34 -6.58 18.79
C LYS A 230 6.10 -5.15 18.30
N ILE A 231 5.93 -4.92 17.00
CA ILE A 231 5.55 -3.60 16.48
C ILE A 231 4.07 -3.35 16.77
N ASP A 232 3.79 -2.51 17.77
CA ASP A 232 2.45 -2.19 18.27
C ASP A 232 1.96 -0.79 17.84
N ASN A 233 2.86 0.07 17.36
CA ASN A 233 2.51 1.40 16.91
C ASN A 233 1.69 1.35 15.61
N LYS A 234 0.41 1.77 15.67
CA LYS A 234 -0.52 1.75 14.53
C LYS A 234 -0.02 2.53 13.31
N TRP A 235 0.69 3.64 13.51
CA TRP A 235 1.23 4.45 12.43
C TRP A 235 2.43 3.78 11.76
N VAL A 236 3.28 3.09 12.54
CA VAL A 236 4.38 2.28 11.99
C VAL A 236 3.83 1.13 11.16
N ASN A 237 2.84 0.39 11.70
CA ASN A 237 2.19 -0.69 10.97
C ASN A 237 1.57 -0.19 9.66
N PHE A 238 0.92 0.98 9.69
CA PHE A 238 0.39 1.61 8.47
C PHE A 238 1.48 1.98 7.46
N GLU A 239 2.59 2.59 7.91
CA GLU A 239 3.67 2.99 7.02
C GLU A 239 4.33 1.78 6.35
N ILE A 240 4.46 0.65 7.07
CA ILE A 240 4.94 -0.61 6.47
C ILE A 240 3.97 -1.07 5.36
N VAL A 241 2.65 -1.07 5.62
CA VAL A 241 1.64 -1.42 4.60
C VAL A 241 1.76 -0.49 3.39
N ARG A 242 1.83 0.82 3.61
CA ARG A 242 1.96 1.84 2.57
C ARG A 242 3.21 1.59 1.70
N ASN A 243 4.38 1.41 2.31
CA ASN A 243 5.63 1.19 1.60
C ASN A 243 5.67 -0.13 0.82
N ILE A 244 5.03 -1.19 1.33
CA ILE A 244 4.86 -2.44 0.58
C ILE A 244 3.92 -2.22 -0.62
N SER A 245 2.80 -1.53 -0.42
CA SER A 245 1.84 -1.19 -1.48
C SER A 245 2.47 -0.35 -2.60
N GLU A 246 3.36 0.59 -2.29
CA GLU A 246 4.06 1.38 -3.30
C GLU A 246 5.03 0.55 -4.17
N LYS A 247 5.49 -0.60 -3.65
CA LYS A 247 6.41 -1.53 -4.31
C LYS A 247 5.70 -2.72 -4.96
N GLU A 248 4.37 -2.71 -5.04
CA GLU A 248 3.56 -3.89 -5.42
C GLU A 248 3.80 -4.44 -6.84
N ASN A 249 4.37 -3.64 -7.75
CA ASN A 249 4.69 -4.09 -9.11
C ASN A 249 5.93 -5.00 -9.19
N ASN A 250 6.73 -5.07 -8.14
CA ASN A 250 8.02 -5.78 -8.12
C ASN A 250 8.01 -7.01 -7.21
N ILE A 251 6.84 -7.46 -6.77
CA ILE A 251 6.72 -8.43 -5.68
C ILE A 251 5.74 -9.56 -6.00
N ASP A 252 5.89 -10.68 -5.32
CA ASP A 252 4.91 -11.76 -5.32
C ASP A 252 3.72 -11.38 -4.42
N LEU A 253 2.61 -11.00 -5.05
CA LEU A 253 1.41 -10.55 -4.38
C LEU A 253 0.78 -11.63 -3.49
N GLU A 254 0.85 -12.90 -3.88
CA GLU A 254 0.24 -13.99 -3.12
C GLU A 254 1.01 -14.21 -1.83
N LEU A 255 2.34 -14.34 -1.94
CA LEU A 255 3.22 -14.54 -0.79
C LEU A 255 3.05 -13.41 0.23
N TYR A 256 3.05 -12.15 -0.22
CA TYR A 256 3.09 -11.00 0.67
C TYR A 256 1.72 -10.51 1.16
N SER A 257 0.63 -11.04 0.61
CA SER A 257 -0.73 -10.76 1.11
C SER A 257 -0.93 -11.22 2.56
N MET A 258 -0.23 -12.27 3.00
CA MET A 258 -0.27 -12.78 4.38
C MET A 258 0.36 -11.81 5.37
N GLN A 259 1.46 -11.16 5.01
CA GLN A 259 2.11 -10.11 5.80
C GLN A 259 1.19 -8.90 5.95
N ILE A 260 0.56 -8.47 4.85
CA ILE A 260 -0.42 -7.39 4.90
C ILE A 260 -1.61 -7.76 5.79
N LYS A 261 -2.13 -8.99 5.70
CA LYS A 261 -3.16 -9.48 6.63
C LYS A 261 -2.73 -9.31 8.09
N SER A 262 -1.52 -9.76 8.46
CA SER A 262 -1.02 -9.67 9.85
C SER A 262 -0.89 -8.22 10.31
N LEU A 263 -0.44 -7.30 9.45
CA LEU A 263 -0.39 -5.87 9.75
C LEU A 263 -1.80 -5.28 9.94
N LEU A 264 -2.76 -5.65 9.09
CA LEU A 264 -4.16 -5.25 9.19
C LEU A 264 -4.81 -5.75 10.48
N GLU A 265 -4.51 -6.98 10.92
CA GLU A 265 -4.95 -7.53 12.21
C GLU A 265 -4.47 -6.65 13.37
N ARG A 266 -3.17 -6.32 13.40
CA ARG A 266 -2.60 -5.46 14.44
C ARG A 266 -3.20 -4.06 14.47
N ILE A 267 -3.38 -3.45 13.29
CA ILE A 267 -4.01 -2.12 13.18
C ILE A 267 -5.46 -2.20 13.69
N TYR A 268 -6.22 -3.23 13.30
CA TYR A 268 -7.61 -3.40 13.73
C TYR A 268 -7.75 -3.64 15.25
N GLU A 269 -6.85 -4.43 15.84
CA GLU A 269 -6.82 -4.69 17.28
C GLU A 269 -6.49 -3.43 18.09
N THR A 270 -5.60 -2.59 17.56
CA THR A 270 -5.17 -1.35 18.20
C THR A 270 -6.21 -0.23 18.05
N ASP A 271 -6.72 -0.01 16.84
CA ASP A 271 -7.64 1.07 16.54
C ASP A 271 -8.50 0.78 15.30
N LYS A 272 -9.76 0.40 15.55
CA LYS A 272 -10.75 0.12 14.51
C LYS A 272 -11.11 1.35 13.67
N GLY A 273 -11.06 2.55 14.26
CA GLY A 273 -11.33 3.80 13.56
C GLY A 273 -10.24 4.08 12.54
N PHE A 274 -8.99 3.96 12.97
CA PHE A 274 -7.81 4.11 12.13
C PHE A 274 -7.73 3.03 11.03
N PHE A 275 -8.01 1.77 11.36
CA PHE A 275 -8.11 0.67 10.39
C PHE A 275 -9.03 0.99 9.21
N ARG A 276 -10.19 1.61 9.48
CA ARG A 276 -11.14 2.01 8.42
C ARG A 276 -10.54 3.06 7.50
N GLN A 277 -9.77 4.00 8.05
CA GLN A 277 -9.09 5.02 7.26
C GLN A 277 -8.02 4.38 6.37
N VAL A 278 -7.27 3.40 6.86
CA VAL A 278 -6.26 2.65 6.07
C VAL A 278 -6.88 2.01 4.83
N ILE A 279 -8.01 1.30 4.97
CA ILE A 279 -8.71 0.67 3.83
C ILE A 279 -9.14 1.72 2.80
N LYS A 280 -9.66 2.87 3.26
CA LYS A 280 -10.12 3.94 2.39
C LYS A 280 -8.94 4.63 1.68
N TYR A 281 -7.84 4.84 2.38
CA TYR A 281 -6.66 5.49 1.83
C TYR A 281 -5.99 4.64 0.75
N LEU A 282 -5.72 3.35 1.04
CA LEU A 282 -5.04 2.43 0.13
C LEU A 282 -5.99 1.65 -0.79
N HIS A 283 -7.20 2.16 -1.03
CA HIS A 283 -8.28 1.45 -1.74
C HIS A 283 -7.96 0.95 -3.16
N ARG A 284 -6.86 1.45 -3.76
CA ARG A 284 -6.37 1.11 -5.09
C ARG A 284 -5.29 0.03 -5.11
N SER A 285 -4.70 -0.31 -3.96
CA SER A 285 -3.61 -1.27 -3.88
C SER A 285 -4.13 -2.70 -4.06
N ASN A 286 -3.50 -3.45 -4.95
CA ASN A 286 -3.82 -4.85 -5.19
C ASN A 286 -3.39 -5.71 -3.98
N ILE A 287 -2.18 -5.49 -3.46
CA ILE A 287 -1.69 -6.27 -2.32
C ILE A 287 -2.51 -6.02 -1.06
N LEU A 288 -2.96 -4.78 -0.84
CA LEU A 288 -3.91 -4.48 0.24
C LEU A 288 -5.22 -5.24 0.06
N SER A 289 -5.76 -5.28 -1.16
CA SER A 289 -7.03 -5.93 -1.46
C SER A 289 -6.97 -7.43 -1.19
N LEU A 290 -5.88 -8.10 -1.55
CA LEU A 290 -5.64 -9.50 -1.22
C LEU A 290 -5.53 -9.71 0.30
N GLY A 291 -4.69 -8.92 0.98
CA GLY A 291 -4.53 -9.00 2.44
C GLY A 291 -5.83 -8.71 3.20
N LEU A 292 -6.63 -7.77 2.72
CA LEU A 292 -7.94 -7.44 3.28
C LEU A 292 -8.95 -8.59 3.08
N GLY A 293 -8.96 -9.24 1.92
CA GLY A 293 -9.77 -10.44 1.69
C GLY A 293 -9.42 -11.56 2.67
N LEU A 294 -8.12 -11.80 2.88
CA LEU A 294 -7.64 -12.79 3.85
C LEU A 294 -8.02 -12.42 5.29
N PHE A 295 -7.83 -11.16 5.67
CA PHE A 295 -8.22 -10.65 7.00
C PHE A 295 -9.73 -10.82 7.24
N LEU A 296 -10.58 -10.39 6.31
CA LEU A 296 -12.02 -10.53 6.46
C LEU A 296 -12.43 -12.00 6.60
N SER A 297 -11.77 -12.90 5.86
CA SER A 297 -12.05 -14.34 5.94
C SER A 297 -11.68 -15.00 7.27
N SER A 298 -10.76 -14.40 8.05
CA SER A 298 -10.37 -14.92 9.37
C SER A 298 -11.28 -14.46 10.51
N LEU A 299 -12.17 -13.49 10.26
CA LEU A 299 -13.02 -12.90 11.29
C LEU A 299 -14.30 -13.70 11.56
N PRO A 300 -14.83 -13.64 12.80
CA PRO A 300 -16.15 -14.16 13.09
C PRO A 300 -17.24 -13.30 12.43
N GLU A 301 -18.40 -13.93 12.19
CA GLU A 301 -19.56 -13.37 11.48
C GLU A 301 -19.94 -11.94 11.94
N ASN A 302 -20.10 -11.74 13.25
CA ASN A 302 -20.51 -10.46 13.82
C ASN A 302 -19.49 -9.34 13.56
N SER A 303 -18.21 -9.67 13.47
CA SER A 303 -17.14 -8.71 13.21
C SER A 303 -17.09 -8.31 11.74
N ILE A 304 -17.34 -9.27 10.83
CA ILE A 304 -17.40 -9.01 9.39
C ILE A 304 -18.42 -7.90 9.13
N LYS A 305 -19.68 -8.09 9.59
CA LYS A 305 -20.75 -7.11 9.37
C LYS A 305 -20.40 -5.71 9.84
N ALA A 306 -19.84 -5.58 11.05
CA ALA A 306 -19.47 -4.28 11.61
C ALA A 306 -18.37 -3.57 10.80
N ILE A 307 -17.45 -4.33 10.19
CA ILE A 307 -16.44 -3.76 9.29
C ILE A 307 -17.08 -3.40 7.96
N LEU A 308 -17.96 -4.27 7.44
CA LEU A 308 -18.62 -4.06 6.16
C LEU A 308 -19.47 -2.78 6.13
N ASP A 309 -20.12 -2.50 7.25
CA ASP A 309 -21.01 -1.35 7.39
C ASP A 309 -20.30 0.00 7.24
N ASP A 310 -18.99 0.07 7.43
CA ASP A 310 -18.25 1.34 7.41
C ASP A 310 -17.26 1.50 6.24
N PHE A 311 -16.82 0.39 5.61
CA PHE A 311 -15.86 0.45 4.48
C PHE A 311 -16.52 0.48 3.09
N ILE A 312 -17.75 -0.05 2.95
CA ILE A 312 -18.43 -0.08 1.65
C ILE A 312 -18.93 1.33 1.33
N ASP A 313 -18.21 2.00 0.44
CA ASP A 313 -18.60 3.26 -0.17
C ASP A 313 -19.07 3.01 -1.61
N LEU A 314 -20.37 3.18 -1.84
CA LEU A 314 -20.99 2.93 -3.14
C LEU A 314 -21.02 4.22 -3.94
N ASN A 315 -20.27 4.23 -5.03
CA ASN A 315 -20.31 5.30 -6.01
C ASN A 315 -20.20 4.75 -7.44
N THR A 316 -20.50 5.60 -8.40
CA THR A 316 -20.53 5.30 -9.85
C THR A 316 -19.28 5.70 -10.59
N ASN A 317 -18.39 6.42 -9.91
CA ASN A 317 -17.28 7.13 -10.54
C ASN A 317 -15.93 6.47 -10.24
N ASN A 318 -15.91 5.41 -9.44
CA ASN A 318 -14.71 4.63 -9.16
C ASN A 318 -14.61 3.43 -10.11
N PHE A 319 -13.35 3.08 -10.41
CA PHE A 319 -12.97 2.03 -11.33
C PHE A 319 -12.03 1.02 -10.64
N PHE A 320 -12.42 0.56 -9.45
CA PHE A 320 -11.64 -0.39 -8.64
C PHE A 320 -12.35 -1.75 -8.53
N ILE A 321 -13.17 -2.08 -9.52
CA ILE A 321 -13.87 -3.36 -9.61
C ILE A 321 -12.90 -4.54 -9.52
N ASP A 322 -11.70 -4.43 -10.10
CA ASP A 322 -10.70 -5.50 -10.07
C ASP A 322 -10.20 -5.75 -8.64
N GLN A 323 -9.85 -4.70 -7.90
CA GLN A 323 -9.44 -4.80 -6.50
C GLN A 323 -10.57 -5.33 -5.61
N ARG A 324 -11.81 -4.90 -5.84
CA ARG A 324 -12.97 -5.43 -5.10
C ARG A 324 -13.24 -6.89 -5.44
N THR A 325 -13.00 -7.30 -6.68
CA THR A 325 -13.12 -8.69 -7.12
C THR A 325 -12.05 -9.58 -6.47
N GLN A 326 -10.82 -9.09 -6.32
CA GLN A 326 -9.78 -9.80 -5.57
C GLN A 326 -10.19 -10.07 -4.12
N ILE A 327 -10.78 -9.09 -3.43
CA ILE A 327 -11.32 -9.29 -2.07
C ILE A 327 -12.39 -10.39 -2.09
N LEU A 328 -13.32 -10.33 -3.06
CA LEU A 328 -14.43 -11.29 -3.18
C LEU A 328 -13.93 -12.72 -3.40
N ASP A 329 -12.98 -12.90 -4.33
CA ASP A 329 -12.46 -14.20 -4.73
C ASP A 329 -11.66 -14.84 -3.59
N ILE A 330 -10.78 -14.08 -2.93
CA ILE A 330 -10.05 -14.56 -1.76
C ILE A 330 -11.01 -14.92 -0.63
N PHE A 331 -11.99 -14.06 -0.34
CA PHE A 331 -12.97 -14.35 0.71
C PHE A 331 -13.76 -15.63 0.39
N LYS A 332 -14.17 -15.82 -0.87
CA LYS A 332 -14.85 -17.04 -1.33
C LYS A 332 -14.00 -18.29 -1.14
N GLU A 333 -12.72 -18.21 -1.46
CA GLU A 333 -11.81 -19.34 -1.38
C GLU A 333 -11.52 -19.75 0.07
N LYS A 334 -11.38 -18.78 0.97
CA LYS A 334 -10.89 -19.01 2.35
C LYS A 334 -12.00 -19.12 3.40
N SER A 335 -13.23 -18.70 3.11
CA SER A 335 -14.35 -18.74 4.06
C SER A 335 -15.31 -19.93 3.83
N SER A 336 -16.20 -20.19 4.78
CA SER A 336 -17.29 -21.14 4.59
C SER A 336 -18.32 -20.60 3.58
N VAL A 337 -19.11 -21.50 2.98
CA VAL A 337 -20.18 -21.11 2.05
C VAL A 337 -21.21 -20.20 2.74
N GLU A 338 -21.51 -20.46 4.02
CA GLU A 338 -22.42 -19.64 4.82
C GLU A 338 -21.87 -18.23 5.04
N ASN A 339 -20.60 -18.09 5.40
CA ASN A 339 -19.95 -16.79 5.57
C ASN A 339 -19.87 -16.04 4.25
N PHE A 340 -19.56 -16.72 3.15
CA PHE A 340 -19.56 -16.13 1.82
C PHE A 340 -20.94 -15.59 1.44
N LYS A 341 -22.01 -16.37 1.66
CA LYS A 341 -23.40 -15.95 1.40
C LYS A 341 -23.76 -14.70 2.20
N LEU A 342 -23.41 -14.66 3.49
CA LEU A 342 -23.64 -13.49 4.32
C LEU A 342 -22.86 -12.28 3.82
N PHE A 343 -21.59 -12.46 3.47
CA PHE A 343 -20.72 -11.39 2.98
C PHE A 343 -21.31 -10.71 1.74
N VAL A 344 -21.73 -11.49 0.74
CA VAL A 344 -22.36 -10.95 -0.47
C VAL A 344 -23.77 -10.39 -0.21
N GLU A 345 -24.52 -10.94 0.75
CA GLU A 345 -25.82 -10.41 1.17
C GLU A 345 -25.70 -9.02 1.79
N ILE A 346 -24.77 -8.80 2.70
CA ILE A 346 -24.56 -7.48 3.34
C ILE A 346 -24.22 -6.43 2.28
N VAL A 347 -23.29 -6.75 1.36
CA VAL A 347 -22.91 -5.85 0.26
C VAL A 347 -24.09 -5.59 -0.66
N TYR A 348 -24.86 -6.63 -1.01
CA TYR A 348 -26.05 -6.49 -1.83
C TYR A 348 -27.12 -5.60 -1.18
N LEU A 349 -27.40 -5.74 0.12
CA LEU A 349 -28.39 -4.93 0.81
C LEU A 349 -28.02 -3.44 0.79
N LYS A 350 -26.73 -3.12 0.95
CA LYS A 350 -26.24 -1.75 0.78
C LYS A 350 -26.37 -1.26 -0.66
N TRP A 351 -25.98 -2.10 -1.62
CA TRP A 351 -26.12 -1.78 -3.03
C TRP A 351 -27.57 -1.51 -3.42
N LYS A 352 -28.50 -2.35 -2.93
CA LYS A 352 -29.93 -2.18 -3.14
C LYS A 352 -30.45 -0.88 -2.54
N LEU A 353 -30.06 -0.53 -1.32
CA LEU A 353 -30.44 0.74 -0.69
C LEU A 353 -29.93 1.94 -1.49
N TYR A 354 -28.67 1.90 -1.93
CA TYR A 354 -28.09 2.92 -2.80
C TYR A 354 -28.91 3.07 -4.09
N PHE A 355 -29.21 1.95 -4.75
CA PHE A 355 -29.99 1.89 -5.98
C PHE A 355 -31.42 2.44 -5.81
N GLU A 356 -32.10 2.09 -4.72
CA GLU A 356 -33.42 2.62 -4.37
C GLU A 356 -33.40 4.13 -4.11
N ASN A 357 -32.33 4.65 -3.49
CA ASN A 357 -32.16 6.09 -3.30
C ASN A 357 -32.03 6.82 -4.63
N GLN A 358 -31.24 6.29 -5.59
CA GLN A 358 -31.14 6.86 -6.94
C GLN A 358 -32.50 6.86 -7.67
N TYR A 359 -33.34 5.85 -7.45
CA TYR A 359 -34.72 5.84 -7.95
C TYR A 359 -35.59 6.95 -7.35
N ARG A 360 -35.39 7.33 -6.09
CA ARG A 360 -36.19 8.37 -5.42
C ARG A 360 -35.68 9.78 -5.71
N GLU A 361 -34.38 9.94 -5.93
CA GLU A 361 -33.77 11.24 -6.23
C GLU A 361 -34.37 11.85 -7.48
N GLN A 362 -34.98 13.02 -7.32
CA GLN A 362 -35.69 13.67 -8.41
C GLN A 362 -34.71 14.31 -9.39
N GLU A 363 -33.62 14.90 -8.94
CA GLU A 363 -32.73 15.73 -9.79
C GLU A 363 -31.62 14.94 -10.48
N LEU A 364 -31.52 13.63 -10.25
CA LEU A 364 -30.50 12.78 -10.83
C LEU A 364 -30.74 12.53 -12.33
N TYR A 365 -29.67 12.66 -13.12
CA TYR A 365 -29.64 12.29 -14.53
C TYR A 365 -28.54 11.26 -14.78
N LEU A 366 -28.93 10.05 -15.19
CA LEU A 366 -28.01 8.97 -15.58
C LEU A 366 -28.20 8.59 -17.05
N LEU A 367 -27.09 8.45 -17.77
CA LEU A 367 -27.03 7.99 -19.17
C LEU A 367 -26.20 6.71 -19.36
N ASP A 368 -25.55 6.24 -18.30
CA ASP A 368 -24.62 5.12 -18.31
C ASP A 368 -25.11 4.08 -17.30
N PHE A 369 -24.81 2.80 -17.54
CA PHE A 369 -25.13 1.73 -16.59
C PHE A 369 -24.61 2.07 -15.19
N LEU A 370 -25.47 1.91 -14.17
CA LEU A 370 -25.14 2.15 -12.78
C LEU A 370 -24.37 0.95 -12.20
N LEU A 371 -23.18 0.71 -12.74
CA LEU A 371 -22.24 -0.27 -12.20
C LEU A 371 -21.42 0.40 -11.10
N THR A 372 -21.22 -0.34 -10.02
CA THR A 372 -20.35 0.06 -8.91
C THR A 372 -19.16 -0.88 -8.88
N ASP A 373 -18.11 -0.54 -8.14
CA ASP A 373 -16.98 -1.46 -7.89
C ASP A 373 -17.42 -2.79 -7.24
N TYR A 374 -18.65 -2.86 -6.72
CA TYR A 374 -19.24 -4.04 -6.08
C TYR A 374 -20.19 -4.81 -7.01
N ALA A 375 -20.22 -4.53 -8.32
CA ALA A 375 -21.08 -5.23 -9.28
C ALA A 375 -20.94 -6.77 -9.21
N ASN A 376 -19.71 -7.29 -9.08
CA ASN A 376 -19.46 -8.73 -8.97
C ASN A 376 -20.01 -9.34 -7.67
N TYR A 377 -20.15 -8.55 -6.60
CA TYR A 377 -20.80 -9.00 -5.35
C TYR A 377 -22.30 -9.16 -5.54
N VAL A 378 -22.93 -8.26 -6.30
CA VAL A 378 -24.35 -8.35 -6.65
C VAL A 378 -24.62 -9.60 -7.49
N VAL A 379 -23.78 -9.87 -8.48
CA VAL A 379 -23.87 -11.11 -9.28
C VAL A 379 -23.68 -12.35 -8.39
N ALA A 380 -22.67 -12.33 -7.51
CA ALA A 380 -22.42 -13.43 -6.59
C ALA A 380 -23.58 -13.66 -5.62
N TYR A 381 -24.21 -12.60 -5.09
CA TYR A 381 -25.41 -12.72 -4.26
C TYR A 381 -26.53 -13.46 -4.99
N TYR A 382 -26.84 -13.06 -6.23
CA TYR A 382 -27.89 -13.72 -7.03
C TYR A 382 -27.55 -15.14 -7.41
N TYR A 383 -26.28 -15.47 -7.62
CA TYR A 383 -25.86 -16.83 -7.92
C TYR A 383 -26.31 -17.83 -6.83
N TYR A 384 -26.34 -17.41 -5.56
CA TYR A 384 -26.73 -18.24 -4.43
C TYR A 384 -28.22 -18.14 -4.04
N GLN A 385 -29.04 -17.38 -4.79
CA GLN A 385 -30.48 -17.32 -4.56
C GLN A 385 -31.20 -18.52 -5.20
N PRO A 386 -32.38 -18.90 -4.68
CA PRO A 386 -33.25 -19.87 -5.35
C PRO A 386 -33.60 -19.43 -6.77
N VAL A 387 -33.76 -20.38 -7.68
CA VAL A 387 -34.10 -20.13 -9.10
C VAL A 387 -35.36 -19.28 -9.21
N GLU A 388 -36.37 -19.56 -8.38
CA GLU A 388 -37.64 -18.84 -8.36
C GLU A 388 -37.45 -17.35 -8.04
N VAL A 389 -36.54 -17.03 -7.11
CA VAL A 389 -36.21 -15.64 -6.75
C VAL A 389 -35.55 -14.92 -7.91
N ILE A 390 -34.63 -15.59 -8.63
CA ILE A 390 -33.97 -15.02 -9.80
C ILE A 390 -35.01 -14.79 -10.91
N GLU A 391 -35.86 -15.77 -11.19
CA GLU A 391 -36.90 -15.66 -12.21
C GLU A 391 -37.91 -14.54 -11.92
N ASP A 392 -38.37 -14.43 -10.67
CA ASP A 392 -39.31 -13.39 -10.26
C ASP A 392 -38.70 -11.99 -10.40
N GLN A 393 -37.44 -11.81 -9.99
CA GLN A 393 -36.72 -10.54 -10.14
C GLN A 393 -36.50 -10.20 -11.62
N MET A 394 -36.08 -11.18 -12.43
CA MET A 394 -35.91 -11.00 -13.89
C MET A 394 -37.22 -10.56 -14.54
N GLN A 395 -38.34 -11.21 -14.23
CA GLN A 395 -39.65 -10.83 -14.74
C GLN A 395 -40.06 -9.43 -14.26
N TYR A 396 -39.81 -9.08 -13.00
CA TYR A 396 -40.10 -7.76 -12.46
C TYR A 396 -39.39 -6.65 -13.26
N PHE A 397 -38.06 -6.77 -13.46
CA PHE A 397 -37.31 -5.76 -14.21
C PHE A 397 -37.66 -5.74 -15.70
N LEU A 398 -37.86 -6.89 -16.35
CA LEU A 398 -38.31 -6.95 -17.74
C LEU A 398 -39.68 -6.28 -17.94
N ASN A 399 -40.63 -6.51 -17.03
CA ASN A 399 -41.93 -5.86 -17.07
C ASN A 399 -41.81 -4.34 -16.84
N ASN A 400 -40.95 -3.88 -15.94
CA ASN A 400 -40.71 -2.45 -15.75
C ASN A 400 -40.11 -1.80 -16.99
N ILE A 401 -39.19 -2.47 -17.68
CA ILE A 401 -38.58 -2.00 -18.93
C ILE A 401 -39.64 -1.93 -20.03
N MET A 402 -40.44 -2.98 -20.22
CA MET A 402 -41.53 -3.00 -21.20
C MET A 402 -42.55 -1.87 -20.97
N ASN A 403 -42.90 -1.62 -19.72
CA ASN A 403 -43.95 -0.66 -19.36
C ASN A 403 -43.42 0.74 -19.07
N ILE A 404 -42.16 1.05 -19.40
CA ILE A 404 -41.54 2.31 -19.00
C ILE A 404 -42.30 3.53 -19.51
N ASP A 405 -42.89 3.45 -20.71
CA ASP A 405 -43.73 4.52 -21.29
C ASP A 405 -45.05 4.74 -20.54
N SER A 406 -45.47 3.76 -19.75
CA SER A 406 -46.67 3.84 -18.91
C SER A 406 -46.36 4.38 -17.50
N ILE A 407 -45.08 4.57 -17.15
CA ILE A 407 -44.67 5.10 -15.85
C ILE A 407 -44.60 6.63 -15.93
N TRP A 408 -45.44 7.29 -15.13
CA TRP A 408 -45.39 8.75 -15.02
C TRP A 408 -44.02 9.18 -14.46
N CYS A 409 -43.30 9.96 -15.24
CA CYS A 409 -42.04 10.58 -14.85
C CYS A 409 -42.21 12.10 -14.90
N LYS A 410 -41.64 12.80 -13.92
CA LYS A 410 -41.73 14.27 -13.87
C LYS A 410 -41.06 14.98 -15.06
N ASP A 411 -40.06 14.35 -15.67
CA ASP A 411 -39.30 14.85 -16.82
C ASP A 411 -38.62 13.68 -17.58
N ILE A 412 -38.07 13.99 -18.76
CA ILE A 412 -37.38 13.03 -19.64
C ILE A 412 -36.11 12.49 -18.99
N SER A 413 -35.40 13.31 -18.20
CA SER A 413 -34.18 12.92 -17.50
C SER A 413 -34.45 11.81 -16.49
N LYS A 414 -35.56 11.91 -15.75
CA LYS A 414 -35.98 10.89 -14.80
C LYS A 414 -36.43 9.61 -15.50
N MET A 415 -37.13 9.74 -16.63
CA MET A 415 -37.49 8.58 -17.46
C MET A 415 -36.25 7.82 -17.93
N LYS A 416 -35.25 8.52 -18.48
CA LYS A 416 -33.97 7.91 -18.90
C LYS A 416 -33.24 7.24 -17.74
N THR A 417 -33.19 7.90 -16.59
CA THR A 417 -32.60 7.35 -15.36
C THR A 417 -33.29 6.07 -14.94
N ASN A 418 -34.62 6.02 -14.93
CA ASN A 418 -35.37 4.81 -14.58
C ASN A 418 -35.11 3.65 -15.56
N ILE A 419 -34.98 3.94 -16.86
CA ILE A 419 -34.60 2.94 -17.87
C ILE A 419 -33.22 2.36 -17.53
N VAL A 420 -32.23 3.23 -17.37
CA VAL A 420 -30.84 2.87 -17.07
C VAL A 420 -30.74 2.04 -15.80
N LEU A 421 -31.46 2.44 -14.73
CA LEU A 421 -31.50 1.67 -13.49
C LEU A 421 -32.06 0.27 -13.74
N ASN A 422 -33.30 0.13 -14.23
CA ASN A 422 -33.90 -1.20 -14.46
C ASN A 422 -33.00 -2.11 -15.33
N LEU A 423 -32.37 -1.54 -16.36
CA LEU A 423 -31.44 -2.26 -17.22
C LEU A 423 -30.16 -2.67 -16.49
N SER A 424 -29.60 -1.81 -15.64
CA SER A 424 -28.40 -2.11 -14.86
C SER A 424 -28.63 -3.29 -13.92
N HIS A 425 -29.79 -3.31 -13.26
CA HIS A 425 -30.16 -4.43 -12.40
C HIS A 425 -30.37 -5.72 -13.20
N PHE A 426 -31.14 -5.63 -14.29
CA PHE A 426 -31.40 -6.76 -15.17
C PHE A 426 -30.11 -7.33 -15.78
N TYR A 427 -29.18 -6.47 -16.18
CA TYR A 427 -27.88 -6.85 -16.70
C TYR A 427 -27.09 -7.71 -15.70
N LEU A 428 -26.98 -7.28 -14.43
CA LEU A 428 -26.31 -8.04 -13.38
C LEU A 428 -27.01 -9.39 -13.13
N LEU A 429 -28.34 -9.39 -13.05
CA LEU A 429 -29.15 -10.61 -12.92
C LEU A 429 -28.92 -11.61 -14.05
N SER A 430 -28.73 -11.12 -15.29
CA SER A 430 -28.52 -11.99 -16.46
C SER A 430 -27.30 -12.89 -16.32
N PHE A 431 -26.25 -12.45 -15.62
CA PHE A 431 -25.07 -13.28 -15.35
C PHE A 431 -25.39 -14.43 -14.40
N ALA A 432 -26.13 -14.15 -13.32
CA ALA A 432 -26.57 -15.19 -12.39
C ALA A 432 -27.55 -16.18 -13.05
N TYR A 433 -28.43 -15.68 -13.93
CA TYR A 433 -29.34 -16.50 -14.73
C TYR A 433 -28.59 -17.51 -15.61
N LYS A 434 -27.60 -17.02 -16.37
CA LYS A 434 -26.72 -17.87 -17.19
C LYS A 434 -25.91 -18.85 -16.34
N ALA A 435 -25.29 -18.37 -15.27
CA ALA A 435 -24.41 -19.17 -14.42
C ALA A 435 -25.15 -20.34 -13.74
N ASN A 436 -26.44 -20.14 -13.41
CA ASN A 436 -27.32 -21.19 -12.88
C ASN A 436 -27.99 -22.05 -13.95
N SER A 437 -27.69 -21.82 -15.25
CA SER A 437 -28.31 -22.55 -16.37
C SER A 437 -29.84 -22.54 -16.34
N ILE A 438 -30.43 -21.44 -15.91
CA ILE A 438 -31.88 -21.29 -15.83
C ILE A 438 -32.43 -21.20 -17.26
N SER A 439 -33.49 -21.95 -17.57
CA SER A 439 -34.24 -21.82 -18.81
C SER A 439 -35.70 -21.58 -18.49
N SER A 440 -36.18 -20.40 -18.88
CA SER A 440 -37.50 -19.91 -18.55
C SER A 440 -38.12 -19.28 -19.78
N LYS A 441 -39.02 -20.03 -20.41
CA LYS A 441 -39.72 -19.59 -21.62
C LYS A 441 -40.39 -18.22 -21.43
N LYS A 442 -40.91 -17.94 -20.23
CA LYS A 442 -41.55 -16.66 -19.90
C LYS A 442 -40.56 -15.49 -19.95
N ILE A 443 -39.36 -15.67 -19.43
CA ILE A 443 -38.29 -14.66 -19.45
C ILE A 443 -37.79 -14.46 -20.88
N GLU A 444 -37.55 -15.54 -21.60
CA GLU A 444 -37.13 -15.51 -23.02
C GLU A 444 -38.16 -14.79 -23.89
N GLU A 445 -39.46 -15.06 -23.69
CA GLU A 445 -40.56 -14.37 -24.40
C GLU A 445 -40.63 -12.87 -24.06
N LEU A 446 -40.50 -12.49 -22.79
CA LEU A 446 -40.47 -11.09 -22.37
C LEU A 446 -39.26 -10.36 -22.95
N TYR A 447 -38.08 -10.95 -22.86
CA TYR A 447 -36.85 -10.38 -23.40
C TYR A 447 -36.92 -10.23 -24.93
N THR A 448 -37.45 -11.23 -25.63
CA THR A 448 -37.67 -11.18 -27.09
C THR A 448 -38.63 -10.06 -27.49
N LYS A 449 -39.67 -9.80 -26.70
CA LYS A 449 -40.57 -8.65 -26.93
C LYS A 449 -39.84 -7.32 -26.82
N ILE A 450 -39.02 -7.13 -25.78
CA ILE A 450 -38.21 -5.91 -25.62
C ILE A 450 -37.23 -5.77 -26.79
N LYS A 451 -36.58 -6.87 -27.21
CA LYS A 451 -35.64 -6.88 -28.34
C LYS A 451 -36.26 -6.47 -29.66
N ASN A 452 -37.52 -6.84 -29.87
CA ASN A 452 -38.27 -6.53 -31.10
C ASN A 452 -38.99 -5.18 -31.04
N ASP A 453 -38.95 -4.48 -29.90
CA ASP A 453 -39.48 -3.13 -29.76
C ASP A 453 -38.42 -2.12 -30.22
N GLU A 454 -38.61 -1.57 -31.43
CA GLU A 454 -37.67 -0.61 -32.02
C GLU A 454 -37.56 0.70 -31.22
N ILE A 455 -38.59 1.12 -30.48
CA ILE A 455 -38.54 2.34 -29.66
C ILE A 455 -37.66 2.10 -28.44
N LEU A 456 -37.90 0.99 -27.72
CA LEU A 456 -37.08 0.63 -26.56
C LEU A 456 -35.62 0.39 -26.96
N LYS A 457 -35.40 -0.28 -28.08
CA LYS A 457 -34.07 -0.54 -28.63
C LYS A 457 -33.33 0.75 -29.01
N GLN A 458 -34.01 1.71 -29.65
CA GLN A 458 -33.42 3.02 -29.93
C GLN A 458 -33.04 3.77 -28.66
N ARG A 459 -33.89 3.75 -27.63
CA ARG A 459 -33.57 4.35 -26.33
C ARG A 459 -32.39 3.68 -25.65
N PHE A 460 -32.31 2.36 -25.76
CA PHE A 460 -31.21 1.58 -25.22
C PHE A 460 -29.87 1.90 -25.90
N PHE A 461 -29.86 2.07 -27.24
CA PHE A 461 -28.64 2.46 -27.96
C PHE A 461 -28.23 3.93 -27.79
N GLN A 462 -29.05 4.74 -27.12
CA GLN A 462 -28.64 6.06 -26.66
C GLN A 462 -27.91 6.02 -25.31
N ILE A 463 -27.94 4.89 -24.59
CA ILE A 463 -27.14 4.66 -23.38
C ILE A 463 -25.71 4.39 -23.83
N LYS A 464 -24.74 4.98 -23.13
CA LYS A 464 -23.33 4.75 -23.42
C LYS A 464 -23.00 3.26 -23.32
N ASP A 465 -22.26 2.77 -24.30
CA ASP A 465 -21.90 1.35 -24.46
C ASP A 465 -23.10 0.38 -24.47
N GLY A 466 -24.32 0.90 -24.69
CA GLY A 466 -25.55 0.12 -24.73
C GLY A 466 -25.39 -1.10 -25.63
N SER A 467 -25.00 -0.93 -26.88
CA SER A 467 -24.84 -2.06 -27.83
C SER A 467 -24.03 -3.23 -27.28
N ALA A 468 -22.93 -2.97 -26.56
CA ALA A 468 -22.11 -4.01 -25.94
C ALA A 468 -22.84 -4.71 -24.79
N TYR A 469 -23.52 -3.96 -23.92
CA TYR A 469 -24.34 -4.52 -22.84
C TYR A 469 -25.51 -5.35 -23.39
N TRP A 470 -26.14 -4.91 -24.48
CA TRP A 470 -27.21 -5.67 -25.15
C TRP A 470 -26.70 -7.02 -25.64
N GLN A 471 -25.57 -7.04 -26.36
CA GLN A 471 -24.98 -8.28 -26.87
C GLN A 471 -24.64 -9.25 -25.73
N LYS A 472 -24.18 -8.73 -24.59
CA LYS A 472 -23.88 -9.56 -23.44
C LYS A 472 -25.15 -10.15 -22.82
N MET A 473 -26.22 -9.36 -22.67
CA MET A 473 -27.52 -9.86 -22.20
C MET A 473 -28.10 -10.88 -23.17
N ASP A 474 -28.02 -10.64 -24.48
CA ASP A 474 -28.42 -11.60 -25.51
C ASP A 474 -27.74 -12.94 -25.25
N SER A 475 -26.40 -12.96 -25.09
CA SER A 475 -25.63 -14.18 -24.85
C SER A 475 -25.90 -14.88 -23.50
N ASN A 476 -26.56 -14.18 -22.57
CA ASN A 476 -26.85 -14.68 -21.23
C ASN A 476 -28.27 -15.23 -21.12
N ILE A 477 -29.21 -14.73 -21.93
CA ILE A 477 -30.63 -15.11 -21.89
C ILE A 477 -31.00 -16.08 -23.02
N LEU A 478 -30.44 -15.88 -24.21
CA LEU A 478 -30.68 -16.65 -25.43
C LEU A 478 -29.45 -17.50 -25.79
#